data_AF-T1C1M5-F1
#
_entry.id   AF-T1C1M5-F1
#
_cell.length_a   1.000
_cell.length_b   1.000
_cell.length_c   1.000
_cell.angle_alpha   90.00
_cell.angle_beta   90.00
_cell.angle_gamma   90.00
#
_symmetry.space_group_name_H-M   'P 1'
#
loop_
_entity.id
_entity.type
_entity.pdbx_description
1 polymer ?
#
loop_
_entity_poly.entity_id
_entity_poly.type
_entity_poly.pdbx_seq_one_letter_code
_entity_poly.pdbx_strand_id
1 'polypeptide(L)'
;RNGLLYLSVRRLKKLANQLVISEPLIGQLSQNPTLTGLFSLLRQALSHEKQIKQSRRKWTEVLQDFTVTTTDTYKGRVHPIPWEALIAGTREARTEHQALIIVHPTPTKGALRPFQSQISRLRTEIAHLKTLARGSAKIGLTGAAVLDNEQLKTATTGIGSATALSLIAVLIILVLGLRRIGLVLSVVLTLLLSLIWSTAA
;
A
#
# COMPACT_ATOMS: atom_id res chain seq x y z
N ARG A 1 8.79 15.33 -12.21
CA ARG A 1 9.60 16.35 -12.94
C ARG A 1 10.54 17.00 -11.92
N ASN A 2 11.82 17.20 -12.23
CA ASN A 2 12.86 17.83 -11.37
C ASN A 2 13.57 16.97 -10.30
N GLY A 3 13.50 15.64 -10.36
CA GLY A 3 14.18 14.78 -9.38
C GLY A 3 15.71 14.99 -9.31
N LEU A 4 16.34 15.35 -10.43
CA LEU A 4 17.79 15.54 -10.51
C LEU A 4 18.29 16.82 -9.83
N LEU A 5 17.42 17.83 -9.65
CA LEU A 5 17.80 19.11 -9.03
C LEU A 5 17.98 19.01 -7.51
N TYR A 6 17.49 17.93 -6.90
CA TYR A 6 17.65 17.66 -5.47
C TYR A 6 18.96 16.90 -5.15
N LEU A 7 19.72 16.50 -6.17
CA LEU A 7 21.00 15.82 -5.98
C LEU A 7 22.11 16.83 -5.72
N SER A 8 23.08 16.45 -4.88
CA SER A 8 24.30 17.23 -4.74
C SER A 8 25.09 17.26 -6.05
N VAL A 9 25.81 18.35 -6.31
CA VAL A 9 26.61 18.53 -7.54
C VAL A 9 27.56 17.35 -7.78
N ARG A 10 28.17 16.80 -6.71
CA ARG A 10 29.05 15.62 -6.79
C ARG A 10 28.29 14.37 -7.25
N ARG A 11 27.10 14.10 -6.70
CA ARG A 11 26.27 12.96 -7.10
C ARG A 11 25.75 13.12 -8.52
N LEU A 12 25.32 14.33 -8.89
CA LEU A 12 24.86 14.64 -10.25
C LEU A 12 25.96 14.40 -11.29
N LYS A 13 27.19 14.88 -11.03
CA LYS A 13 28.33 14.66 -11.93
C LYS A 13 28.68 13.17 -12.06
N LYS A 14 28.61 12.41 -10.97
CA LYS A 14 28.85 10.96 -10.99
C LYS A 14 27.80 10.23 -11.83
N LEU A 15 26.52 10.54 -11.63
CA LEU A 15 25.41 9.96 -12.39
C LEU A 15 25.52 10.33 -13.88
N ALA A 16 25.80 11.59 -14.21
CA ALA A 16 26.00 12.02 -15.60
C ALA A 16 27.14 11.24 -16.27
N ASN A 17 28.30 11.11 -15.61
CA ASN A 17 29.41 10.32 -16.13
C ASN A 17 29.04 8.84 -16.34
N GLN A 18 28.26 8.24 -15.43
CA GLN A 18 27.81 6.85 -15.57
C GLN A 18 26.82 6.66 -16.71
N LEU A 19 25.92 7.64 -16.93
CA LEU A 19 24.99 7.63 -18.05
C LEU A 19 25.75 7.70 -19.39
N VAL A 20 26.77 8.55 -19.50
CA VAL A 20 27.62 8.65 -20.71
C VAL A 20 28.34 7.32 -20.98
N ILE A 21 28.90 6.68 -19.95
CA ILE A 21 29.57 5.37 -20.11
C ILE A 21 28.58 4.29 -20.56
N SER A 22 27.31 4.40 -20.17
CA SER A 22 26.26 3.41 -20.45
C SER A 22 25.43 3.73 -21.69
N GLU A 23 25.70 4.84 -22.38
CA GLU A 23 24.94 5.31 -23.55
C GLU A 23 24.81 4.25 -24.67
N PRO A 24 25.87 3.52 -25.07
CA PRO A 24 25.74 2.52 -26.12
C PRO A 24 24.76 1.40 -25.76
N LEU A 25 24.77 0.98 -24.50
CA LEU A 25 23.88 -0.05 -23.98
C LEU A 25 22.43 0.46 -23.94
N ILE A 26 22.21 1.67 -23.44
CA ILE A 26 20.89 2.31 -23.39
C ILE A 26 20.33 2.51 -24.80
N GLY A 27 21.15 2.96 -25.75
CA GLY A 27 20.75 3.17 -27.13
C GLY A 27 20.28 1.89 -27.82
N GLN A 28 21.03 0.80 -27.66
CA GLN A 28 20.66 -0.50 -28.24
C GLN A 28 19.43 -1.12 -27.55
N LEU A 29 19.30 -1.02 -26.22
CA LEU A 29 18.11 -1.47 -25.50
C LEU A 29 16.86 -0.67 -25.89
N SER A 30 17.02 0.63 -26.14
CA SER A 30 15.91 1.50 -26.56
C SER A 30 15.37 1.14 -27.94
N GLN A 31 16.22 0.63 -28.84
CA GLN A 31 15.80 0.19 -30.16
C GLN A 31 15.17 -1.20 -30.13
N ASN A 32 15.67 -2.09 -29.28
CA ASN A 32 15.22 -3.47 -29.17
C ASN A 32 15.01 -3.89 -27.71
N PRO A 33 13.86 -3.53 -27.08
CA PRO A 33 13.54 -3.88 -25.71
C PRO A 33 13.07 -5.34 -25.59
N THR A 34 13.88 -6.28 -26.07
CA THR A 34 13.59 -7.73 -26.05
C THR A 34 14.66 -8.47 -25.26
N LEU A 35 14.30 -9.63 -24.68
CA LEU A 35 15.25 -10.51 -24.00
C LEU A 35 16.37 -10.95 -24.94
N THR A 36 16.03 -11.26 -26.19
CA THR A 36 17.01 -11.65 -27.23
C THR A 36 18.02 -10.54 -27.49
N GLY A 37 17.56 -9.28 -27.58
CA GLY A 37 18.44 -8.12 -27.70
C GLY A 37 19.34 -7.95 -26.47
N LEU A 38 18.80 -8.08 -25.27
CA LEU A 38 19.58 -7.99 -24.04
C LEU A 38 20.67 -9.08 -23.97
N PHE A 39 20.36 -10.33 -24.30
CA PHE A 39 21.32 -11.43 -24.27
C PHE A 39 22.39 -11.31 -25.37
N SER A 40 22.07 -10.75 -26.54
CA SER A 40 23.07 -10.50 -27.57
C SER A 40 24.07 -9.42 -27.14
N LEU A 41 23.61 -8.37 -26.46
CA LEU A 41 24.49 -7.34 -25.88
C LEU A 41 25.34 -7.88 -24.74
N LEU A 42 24.75 -8.70 -23.86
CA LEU A 42 25.49 -9.33 -22.78
C LEU A 42 26.59 -10.24 -23.33
N ARG A 43 26.30 -10.99 -24.39
CA ARG A 43 27.29 -11.83 -25.08
C ARG A 43 28.42 -11.01 -25.70
N GLN A 44 28.11 -9.86 -26.31
CA GLN A 44 29.10 -8.96 -26.90
C GLN A 44 29.95 -8.25 -25.82
N ALA A 45 29.36 -7.89 -24.68
CA ALA A 45 30.11 -7.33 -23.56
C ALA A 45 31.04 -8.38 -22.91
N LEU A 46 30.59 -9.64 -22.84
CA LEU A 46 31.36 -10.75 -22.28
C LEU A 46 32.42 -11.32 -23.24
N SER A 47 32.40 -10.99 -24.53
CA SER A 47 33.47 -11.42 -25.46
C SER A 47 34.76 -10.61 -25.31
N HIS A 48 34.75 -9.53 -24.53
CA HIS A 48 35.91 -8.65 -24.30
C HIS A 48 36.63 -9.01 -22.99
N GLU A 49 37.50 -10.02 -23.04
CA GLU A 49 38.17 -10.63 -21.87
C GLU A 49 38.93 -9.63 -20.97
N LYS A 50 39.57 -8.61 -21.57
CA LYS A 50 40.31 -7.58 -20.83
C LYS A 50 39.41 -6.73 -19.90
N GLN A 51 38.18 -6.43 -20.32
CA GLN A 51 37.24 -5.65 -19.51
C GLN A 51 36.61 -6.47 -18.38
N ILE A 52 36.41 -7.78 -18.60
CA ILE A 52 35.89 -8.69 -17.57
C ILE A 52 36.86 -8.82 -16.41
N LYS A 53 38.17 -8.95 -16.67
CA LYS A 53 39.19 -9.08 -15.61
C LYS A 53 39.24 -7.85 -14.69
N GLN A 54 39.06 -6.64 -15.23
CA GLN A 54 39.06 -5.39 -14.46
C GLN A 54 37.77 -5.15 -13.67
N SER A 55 36.63 -5.67 -14.13
CA SER A 55 35.31 -5.43 -13.53
C SER A 55 34.60 -6.70 -13.00
N ARG A 56 35.38 -7.75 -12.69
CA ARG A 56 34.86 -9.09 -12.33
C ARG A 56 33.77 -9.05 -11.26
N ARG A 57 33.97 -8.28 -10.18
CA ARG A 57 33.01 -8.15 -9.08
C ARG A 57 31.65 -7.59 -9.53
N LYS A 58 31.66 -6.51 -10.33
CA LYS A 58 30.43 -5.90 -10.86
C LYS A 58 29.67 -6.84 -11.78
N TRP A 59 30.38 -7.56 -12.65
CA TRP A 59 29.77 -8.57 -13.52
C TRP A 59 29.16 -9.74 -12.73
N THR A 60 29.80 -10.14 -11.64
CA THR A 60 29.27 -11.21 -10.76
C THR A 60 27.96 -10.76 -10.09
N GLU A 61 27.89 -9.52 -9.60
CA GLU A 61 26.69 -8.93 -9.00
C GLU A 61 25.54 -8.83 -10.02
N VAL A 62 25.81 -8.34 -11.24
CA VAL A 62 24.81 -8.26 -12.32
C VAL A 62 24.26 -9.64 -12.66
N LEU A 63 25.13 -10.62 -12.91
CA LEU A 63 24.72 -11.99 -13.26
C LEU A 63 23.94 -12.67 -12.13
N GLN A 64 24.28 -12.36 -10.87
CA GLN A 64 23.54 -12.84 -9.72
C GLN A 64 22.11 -12.29 -9.67
N ASP A 65 21.91 -10.98 -9.91
CA ASP A 65 20.59 -10.35 -9.96
C ASP A 65 19.71 -10.96 -11.09
N PHE A 66 20.31 -11.25 -12.27
CA PHE A 66 19.61 -11.96 -13.35
C PHE A 66 19.25 -13.41 -12.97
N THR A 67 20.15 -14.11 -12.29
CA THR A 67 19.93 -15.50 -11.84
C THR A 67 18.81 -15.56 -10.80
N VAL A 68 18.83 -14.67 -9.80
CA VAL A 68 17.78 -14.55 -8.79
C VAL A 68 16.44 -14.24 -9.46
N THR A 69 16.40 -13.27 -10.36
CA THR A 69 15.18 -12.91 -11.11
C THR A 69 14.62 -14.10 -11.89
N THR A 70 15.46 -14.84 -12.61
CA THR A 70 15.04 -15.97 -13.43
C THR A 70 14.54 -17.14 -12.57
N THR A 71 15.25 -17.44 -11.49
CA THR A 71 14.87 -18.53 -10.56
C THR A 71 13.59 -18.21 -9.79
N ASP A 72 13.38 -16.96 -9.38
CA ASP A 72 12.15 -16.51 -8.73
C ASP A 72 10.97 -16.49 -9.71
N THR A 73 11.19 -16.03 -10.94
CA THR A 73 10.16 -16.06 -12.00
C THR A 73 9.71 -17.49 -12.30
N TYR A 74 10.66 -18.44 -12.36
CA TYR A 74 10.34 -19.86 -12.52
C TYR A 74 9.52 -20.43 -11.35
N LYS A 75 9.75 -19.92 -10.13
CA LYS A 75 8.96 -20.26 -8.93
C LYS A 75 7.61 -19.52 -8.86
N GLY A 76 7.22 -18.79 -9.91
CA GLY A 76 5.99 -18.01 -9.95
C GLY A 76 6.04 -16.73 -9.09
N ARG A 77 7.22 -16.29 -8.65
CA ARG A 77 7.41 -15.05 -7.89
C ARG A 77 7.82 -13.93 -8.84
N VAL A 78 7.21 -12.76 -8.67
CA VAL A 78 7.59 -11.56 -9.45
C VAL A 78 8.79 -10.90 -8.77
N HIS A 79 9.95 -10.97 -9.42
CA HIS A 79 11.17 -10.30 -8.98
C HIS A 79 11.67 -9.38 -10.12
N PRO A 80 11.44 -8.06 -10.06
CA PRO A 80 11.87 -7.16 -11.12
C PRO A 80 13.39 -6.92 -11.07
N ILE A 81 14.02 -6.77 -12.25
CA ILE A 81 15.43 -6.40 -12.34
C ILE A 81 15.60 -4.94 -11.91
N PRO A 82 16.53 -4.62 -10.98
CA PRO A 82 16.73 -3.27 -10.47
C PRO A 82 17.59 -2.43 -11.43
N TRP A 83 17.07 -2.13 -12.63
CA TRP A 83 17.76 -1.38 -13.68
C TRP A 83 18.37 -0.06 -13.22
N GLU A 84 17.68 0.68 -12.35
CA GLU A 84 18.17 1.93 -11.78
C GLU A 84 19.48 1.72 -11.00
N ALA A 85 19.55 0.67 -10.17
CA ALA A 85 20.73 0.36 -9.38
C ALA A 85 21.89 -0.14 -10.26
N LEU A 86 21.58 -0.92 -11.31
CA LEU A 86 22.56 -1.42 -12.27
C LEU A 86 23.21 -0.27 -13.06
N ILE A 87 22.43 0.70 -13.53
CA ILE A 87 22.91 1.85 -14.32
C ILE A 87 23.62 2.89 -13.43
N ALA A 88 23.04 3.20 -12.27
CA ALA A 88 23.65 4.14 -11.32
C ALA A 88 24.91 3.56 -10.64
N GLY A 89 25.19 2.26 -10.78
CA GLY A 89 26.37 1.60 -10.21
C GLY A 89 26.51 1.79 -8.70
N THR A 90 25.42 2.15 -8.04
CA THR A 90 25.32 2.37 -6.61
C THR A 90 24.07 1.65 -6.14
N ARG A 91 24.28 0.59 -5.36
CA ARG A 91 23.25 0.00 -4.52
C ARG A 91 23.13 0.86 -3.25
N GLU A 92 22.93 2.19 -3.43
CA GLU A 92 22.44 2.98 -2.30
C GLU A 92 21.13 2.30 -1.91
N ALA A 93 21.05 1.87 -0.65
CA ALA A 93 19.92 1.14 -0.12
C ALA A 93 18.67 2.03 -0.25
N ARG A 94 18.01 1.96 -1.40
CA ARG A 94 16.65 2.45 -1.55
C ARG A 94 15.83 1.37 -0.88
N THR A 95 15.74 1.49 0.44
CA THR A 95 15.40 0.38 1.34
C THR A 95 14.05 -0.22 1.00
N GLU A 96 13.14 0.52 0.36
CA GLU A 96 11.89 -0.02 -0.13
C GLU A 96 11.47 0.67 -1.44
N HIS A 97 11.14 -0.13 -2.48
CA HIS A 97 10.48 0.35 -3.71
C HIS A 97 9.04 0.73 -3.38
N GLN A 98 8.85 1.84 -2.67
CA GLN A 98 7.54 2.35 -2.28
C GLN A 98 7.19 3.58 -3.09
N ALA A 99 6.00 3.55 -3.69
CA ALA A 99 5.38 4.72 -4.27
C ALA A 99 4.33 5.25 -3.29
N LEU A 100 4.47 6.51 -2.87
CA LEU A 100 3.48 7.20 -2.06
C LEU A 100 2.52 7.99 -2.97
N ILE A 101 1.23 7.72 -2.85
CA ILE A 101 0.18 8.46 -3.54
C ILE A 101 -0.67 9.15 -2.47
N ILE A 102 -0.70 10.48 -2.48
CA ILE A 102 -1.44 11.30 -1.52
C ILE A 102 -2.73 11.75 -2.18
N VAL A 103 -3.87 11.42 -1.55
CA VAL A 103 -5.21 11.78 -2.01
C VAL A 103 -5.90 12.60 -0.92
N HIS A 104 -6.52 13.71 -1.31
CA HIS A 104 -7.29 14.57 -0.40
C HIS A 104 -8.78 14.32 -0.63
N PRO A 105 -9.46 13.54 0.23
CA PRO A 105 -10.88 13.26 0.06
C PRO A 105 -11.73 14.46 0.46
N THR A 106 -12.80 14.74 -0.28
CA THR A 106 -13.82 15.73 0.09
C THR A 106 -14.87 15.11 1.02
N PRO A 107 -15.27 15.77 2.12
CA PRO A 107 -16.25 15.22 3.05
C PRO A 107 -17.65 15.17 2.45
N THR A 108 -18.39 14.11 2.75
CA THR A 108 -19.80 13.94 2.41
C THR A 108 -20.65 14.70 3.43
N LYS A 109 -21.48 15.65 2.98
CA LYS A 109 -22.33 16.46 3.87
C LYS A 109 -23.45 15.61 4.48
N GLY A 110 -23.73 15.80 5.77
CA GLY A 110 -24.84 15.15 6.48
C GLY A 110 -24.62 13.68 6.87
N ALA A 111 -23.41 13.14 6.66
CA ALA A 111 -23.09 11.76 7.04
C ALA A 111 -22.36 11.71 8.39
N LEU A 112 -22.77 10.79 9.27
CA LEU A 112 -22.06 10.46 10.52
C LEU A 112 -20.59 10.09 10.28
N ARG A 113 -20.28 9.54 9.08
CA ARG A 113 -18.93 9.17 8.65
C ARG A 113 -18.60 9.88 7.33
N PRO A 114 -18.05 11.10 7.38
CA PRO A 114 -17.96 11.98 6.21
C PRO A 114 -17.09 11.43 5.07
N PHE A 115 -16.11 10.57 5.37
CA PHE A 115 -15.16 10.01 4.40
C PHE A 115 -15.44 8.56 4.00
N GLN A 116 -16.49 7.93 4.54
CA GLN A 116 -16.73 6.50 4.36
C GLN A 116 -16.91 6.13 2.87
N SER A 117 -17.65 6.91 2.10
CA SER A 117 -17.95 6.58 0.70
C SER A 117 -16.69 6.61 -0.16
N GLN A 118 -15.81 7.59 0.05
CA GLN A 118 -14.55 7.77 -0.65
C GLN A 118 -13.57 6.67 -0.30
N ILE A 119 -13.43 6.36 1.01
CA ILE A 119 -12.56 5.28 1.50
C ILE A 119 -13.02 3.94 0.94
N SER A 120 -14.33 3.69 0.87
CA SER A 120 -14.89 2.43 0.37
C SER A 120 -14.61 2.25 -1.11
N ARG A 121 -14.83 3.29 -1.93
CA ARG A 121 -14.47 3.30 -3.35
C ARG A 121 -12.98 3.03 -3.56
N LEU A 122 -12.13 3.72 -2.79
CA LEU A 122 -10.68 3.54 -2.89
C LEU A 122 -10.26 2.12 -2.50
N ARG A 123 -10.90 1.51 -1.49
CA ARG A 123 -10.66 0.11 -1.13
C ARG A 123 -11.07 -0.87 -2.22
N THR A 124 -12.18 -0.63 -2.90
CA THR A 124 -12.63 -1.45 -4.04
C THR A 124 -11.63 -1.37 -5.20
N GLU A 125 -11.19 -0.16 -5.56
CA GLU A 125 -10.19 0.02 -6.61
C GLU A 125 -8.84 -0.61 -6.24
N ILE A 126 -8.40 -0.46 -4.98
CA ILE A 126 -7.19 -1.14 -4.49
C ILE A 126 -7.33 -2.66 -4.58
N ALA A 127 -8.50 -3.22 -4.27
CA ALA A 127 -8.74 -4.65 -4.40
C ALA A 127 -8.64 -5.10 -5.86
N HIS A 128 -9.24 -4.34 -6.79
CA HIS A 128 -9.15 -4.61 -8.23
C HIS A 128 -7.72 -4.48 -8.77
N LEU A 129 -6.94 -3.51 -8.28
CA LEU A 129 -5.53 -3.38 -8.65
C LEU A 129 -4.68 -4.52 -8.09
N LYS A 130 -4.97 -4.99 -6.87
CA LYS A 130 -4.27 -6.15 -6.27
C LYS A 130 -4.49 -7.43 -7.09
N THR A 131 -5.68 -7.64 -7.62
CA THR A 131 -5.96 -8.81 -8.48
C THR A 131 -5.23 -8.68 -9.82
N LEU A 132 -5.25 -7.49 -10.45
CA LEU A 132 -4.53 -7.23 -11.70
C LEU A 132 -3.01 -7.39 -11.54
N ALA A 133 -2.47 -6.88 -10.44
CA ALA A 133 -1.04 -6.92 -10.13
C ALA A 133 -0.52 -8.33 -9.82
N ARG A 134 -1.38 -9.35 -9.66
CA ARG A 134 -1.02 -10.74 -9.36
C ARG A 134 0.02 -10.87 -8.23
N GLY A 135 -0.07 -10.04 -7.20
CA GLY A 135 0.85 -10.05 -6.06
C GLY A 135 2.21 -9.38 -6.27
N SER A 136 2.44 -8.70 -7.40
CA SER A 136 3.67 -7.94 -7.66
C SER A 136 3.86 -6.70 -6.77
N ALA A 137 2.78 -6.19 -6.14
CA ALA A 137 2.82 -5.03 -5.27
C ALA A 137 1.93 -5.19 -4.03
N LYS A 138 2.43 -4.74 -2.87
CA LYS A 138 1.65 -4.59 -1.64
C LYS A 138 1.09 -3.17 -1.58
N ILE A 139 -0.24 -3.04 -1.63
CA ILE A 139 -0.92 -1.75 -1.54
C ILE A 139 -1.56 -1.61 -0.16
N GLY A 140 -1.12 -0.59 0.58
CA GLY A 140 -1.68 -0.18 1.87
C GLY A 140 -2.42 1.16 1.77
N LEU A 141 -3.37 1.38 2.66
CA LEU A 141 -4.12 2.64 2.76
C LEU A 141 -4.03 3.15 4.20
N THR A 142 -3.63 4.40 4.39
CA THR A 142 -3.46 5.03 5.70
C THR A 142 -3.83 6.52 5.63
N GLY A 143 -3.93 7.16 6.81
CA GLY A 143 -4.25 8.58 6.97
C GLY A 143 -5.30 8.81 8.04
N ALA A 144 -5.39 10.05 8.54
CA ALA A 144 -6.33 10.44 9.60
C ALA A 144 -7.78 10.04 9.27
N ALA A 145 -8.25 10.39 8.07
CA ALA A 145 -9.61 10.05 7.61
C ALA A 145 -9.90 8.53 7.63
N VAL A 146 -8.90 7.70 7.37
CA VAL A 146 -9.04 6.23 7.38
C VAL A 146 -9.07 5.71 8.81
N LEU A 147 -8.20 6.24 9.67
CA LEU A 147 -8.10 5.86 11.07
C LEU A 147 -9.36 6.26 11.85
N ASP A 148 -9.81 7.50 11.70
CA ASP A 148 -11.04 8.01 12.33
C ASP A 148 -12.23 7.15 11.94
N ASN A 149 -12.31 6.78 10.65
CA ASN A 149 -13.37 5.94 10.14
C ASN A 149 -13.34 4.52 10.76
N GLU A 150 -12.17 3.91 10.96
CA GLU A 150 -12.06 2.59 11.62
C GLU A 150 -12.33 2.66 13.13
N GLN A 151 -11.95 3.75 13.79
CA GLN A 151 -12.28 3.99 15.20
C GLN A 151 -13.79 4.12 15.41
N LEU A 152 -14.46 4.95 14.59
CA LEU A 152 -15.92 5.10 14.59
C LEU A 152 -16.62 3.77 14.29
N LYS A 153 -16.08 2.96 13.37
CA LYS A 153 -16.62 1.61 13.10
C LYS A 153 -16.53 0.73 14.34
N THR A 154 -15.37 0.66 14.95
CA THR A 154 -15.14 -0.21 16.11
C THR A 154 -16.01 0.20 17.29
N ALA A 155 -16.13 1.52 17.54
CA ALA A 155 -17.01 2.06 18.56
C ALA A 155 -18.49 1.69 18.29
N THR A 156 -18.99 1.90 17.07
CA THR A 156 -20.39 1.62 16.74
C THR A 156 -20.74 0.13 16.74
N THR A 157 -19.83 -0.74 16.32
CA THR A 157 -20.09 -2.19 16.26
C THR A 157 -20.27 -2.79 17.66
N GLY A 158 -19.57 -2.26 18.68
CA GLY A 158 -19.70 -2.73 20.07
C GLY A 158 -20.91 -2.17 20.82
N ILE A 159 -21.39 -0.98 20.45
CA ILE A 159 -22.50 -0.32 21.15
C ILE A 159 -23.82 -1.08 20.97
N GLY A 160 -24.09 -1.61 19.78
CA GLY A 160 -25.36 -2.29 19.50
C GLY A 160 -25.61 -3.52 20.40
N SER A 161 -24.62 -4.39 20.52
CA SER A 161 -24.72 -5.62 21.33
C SER A 161 -24.72 -5.31 22.83
N ALA A 162 -23.85 -4.39 23.28
CA ALA A 162 -23.79 -3.98 24.69
C ALA A 162 -25.10 -3.33 25.15
N THR A 163 -25.69 -2.47 24.32
CA THR A 163 -26.97 -1.80 24.63
C THR A 163 -28.10 -2.82 24.72
N ALA A 164 -28.18 -3.76 23.78
CA ALA A 164 -29.21 -4.80 23.79
C ALA A 164 -29.11 -5.69 25.04
N LEU A 165 -27.89 -6.14 25.40
CA LEU A 165 -27.65 -6.95 26.58
C LEU A 165 -28.01 -6.20 27.88
N SER A 166 -27.63 -4.93 27.98
CA SER A 166 -27.98 -4.09 29.12
C SER A 166 -29.49 -3.90 29.25
N LEU A 167 -30.19 -3.65 28.14
CA LEU A 167 -31.64 -3.48 28.13
C LEU A 167 -32.35 -4.76 28.59
N ILE A 168 -31.92 -5.92 28.11
CA ILE A 168 -32.46 -7.22 28.52
C ILE A 168 -32.22 -7.46 30.01
N ALA A 169 -31.01 -7.19 30.51
CA ALA A 169 -30.67 -7.34 31.91
C ALA A 169 -31.55 -6.45 32.82
N VAL A 170 -31.75 -5.20 32.44
CA VAL A 170 -32.66 -4.28 33.15
C VAL A 170 -34.09 -4.81 33.14
N LEU A 171 -34.58 -5.31 31.99
CA LEU A 171 -35.93 -5.86 31.88
C LEU A 171 -36.14 -7.07 32.81
N ILE A 172 -35.15 -7.97 32.87
CA ILE A 172 -35.16 -9.15 33.74
C ILE A 172 -35.25 -8.73 35.20
N ILE A 173 -34.38 -7.80 35.64
CA ILE A 173 -34.36 -7.28 37.01
C ILE A 173 -35.70 -6.63 37.37
N LEU A 174 -36.30 -5.88 36.44
CA LEU A 174 -37.57 -5.20 36.64
C LEU A 174 -38.74 -6.19 36.80
N VAL A 175 -38.78 -7.25 35.99
CA VAL A 175 -39.77 -8.33 36.10
C VAL A 175 -39.63 -9.08 37.42
N LEU A 176 -38.40 -9.43 37.81
CA LEU A 176 -38.10 -10.09 39.09
C LEU A 176 -38.46 -9.22 40.29
N GLY A 177 -38.18 -7.92 40.22
CA GLY A 177 -38.40 -6.97 41.31
C GLY A 177 -39.86 -6.60 41.54
N LEU A 178 -40.63 -6.32 40.47
CA LEU A 178 -42.00 -5.81 40.61
C LEU A 178 -43.08 -6.90 40.56
N ARG A 179 -42.81 -8.09 39.98
CA ARG A 179 -43.74 -9.25 39.84
C ARG A 179 -45.13 -8.96 39.24
N ARG A 180 -45.50 -7.71 38.96
CA ARG A 180 -46.74 -7.27 38.31
C ARG A 180 -46.44 -6.61 36.97
N ILE A 181 -46.95 -7.21 35.90
CA ILE A 181 -46.75 -6.78 34.51
C ILE A 181 -47.17 -5.33 34.28
N GLY A 182 -48.24 -4.84 34.92
CA GLY A 182 -48.69 -3.45 34.76
C GLY A 182 -47.70 -2.40 35.28
N LEU A 183 -46.97 -2.69 36.36
CA LEU A 183 -45.96 -1.78 36.90
C LEU A 183 -44.67 -1.80 36.06
N VAL A 184 -44.28 -2.99 35.59
CA VAL A 184 -43.15 -3.15 34.66
C VAL A 184 -43.38 -2.33 33.40
N LEU A 185 -44.58 -2.41 32.81
CA LEU A 185 -44.92 -1.68 31.59
C LEU A 185 -44.85 -0.16 31.79
N SER A 186 -45.34 0.34 32.93
CA SER A 186 -45.31 1.77 33.26
C SER A 186 -43.87 2.28 33.34
N VAL A 187 -42.98 1.56 34.03
CA VAL A 187 -41.57 1.97 34.17
C VAL A 187 -40.83 1.92 32.84
N VAL A 188 -41.04 0.88 32.02
CA VAL A 188 -40.44 0.79 30.69
C VAL A 188 -40.87 1.96 29.80
N LEU A 189 -42.16 2.32 29.82
CA LEU A 189 -42.68 3.48 29.10
C LEU A 189 -41.99 4.78 29.54
N THR A 190 -41.89 5.03 30.84
CA THR A 190 -41.21 6.23 31.36
C THR A 190 -39.74 6.28 30.93
N LEU A 191 -39.06 5.14 30.90
CA LEU A 191 -37.65 5.02 30.51
C LEU A 191 -37.46 5.34 29.02
N LEU A 192 -38.33 4.81 28.15
CA LEU A 192 -38.33 5.12 26.72
C LEU A 192 -38.64 6.59 26.46
N LEU A 193 -39.65 7.15 27.12
CA LEU A 193 -40.00 8.57 27.03
C LEU A 193 -38.83 9.47 27.43
N SER A 194 -38.16 9.16 28.54
CA SER A 194 -36.96 9.88 28.98
C SER A 194 -35.82 9.78 27.97
N LEU A 195 -35.64 8.62 27.33
CA LEU A 195 -34.56 8.40 26.35
C LEU A 195 -34.82 9.14 25.03
N ILE A 196 -36.06 9.15 24.56
CA ILE A 196 -36.47 9.90 23.36
C ILE A 196 -36.29 11.39 23.61
N TRP A 197 -36.71 11.87 24.79
CA TRP A 197 -36.53 13.27 25.16
C TRP A 197 -35.05 13.67 25.17
N SER A 198 -34.19 12.82 25.74
CA SER A 198 -32.74 13.07 25.81
C SER A 198 -32.03 13.00 24.45
N THR A 199 -32.58 12.33 23.45
CA THR A 199 -31.96 12.20 22.11
C THR A 199 -32.52 13.19 21.08
N ALA A 200 -33.72 13.72 21.33
CA ALA A 200 -34.34 14.76 20.50
C ALA A 200 -33.88 16.18 20.86
N ALA A 201 -33.40 16.40 22.09
CA ALA A 201 -32.77 17.63 22.56
C ALA A 201 -31.28 17.67 22.24
#